data_AF-N0BMU5-F1
#
_entry.id   AF-N0BMU5-F1
#
_cell.length_a   1.000
_cell.length_b   1.000
_cell.length_c   1.000
_cell.angle_alpha   90.00
_cell.angle_beta   90.00
_cell.angle_gamma   90.00
#
_symmetry.space_group_name_H-M   'P 1'
#
loop_
_entity.id
_entity.type
_entity.pdbx_description
1 polymer ?
#
loop_
_entity_poly.entity_id
_entity_poly.type
_entity_poly.pdbx_seq_one_letter_code
_entity_poly.pdbx_strand_id
1 'polypeptide(L)'
;MIEEKYIQKILKLHRIANERDWKPWILQSELKKVCEEVISVGDDLSFTLRFDKKLVVDEKLLTKMGAKKTRLYPFRNAYRFERGFIAVEGKFVRISRNLDAEKLKWILERAIDCKQE
;
A
#
# COMPACT_ATOMS: atom_id res chain seq x y z
N MET A 1 10.94 -0.12 -11.21
CA MET A 1 9.96 -0.80 -10.33
C MET A 1 10.35 -0.55 -8.89
N ILE A 2 9.47 -0.82 -7.92
CA ILE A 2 9.84 -0.79 -6.49
C ILE A 2 10.96 -1.82 -6.26
N GLU A 3 12.01 -1.45 -5.51
CA GLU A 3 13.12 -2.38 -5.22
C GLU A 3 12.63 -3.56 -4.36
N GLU A 4 13.14 -4.76 -4.61
CA GLU A 4 12.75 -6.01 -3.91
C GLU A 4 12.75 -5.87 -2.38
N LYS A 5 13.75 -5.17 -1.82
CA LYS A 5 13.84 -4.91 -0.38
C LYS A 5 12.61 -4.19 0.18
N TYR A 6 12.03 -3.27 -0.59
CA TYR A 6 10.81 -2.55 -0.20
C TYR A 6 9.59 -3.42 -0.33
N ILE A 7 9.51 -4.26 -1.37
CA ILE A 7 8.39 -5.21 -1.55
C ILE A 7 8.31 -6.13 -0.33
N GLN A 8 9.43 -6.73 0.07
CA GLN A 8 9.49 -7.61 1.24
C GLN A 8 9.12 -6.88 2.55
N LYS A 9 9.58 -5.64 2.73
CA LYS A 9 9.14 -4.80 3.86
C LYS A 9 7.63 -4.60 3.85
N ILE A 10 7.04 -4.20 2.74
CA ILE A 10 5.60 -3.92 2.63
C ILE A 10 4.77 -5.17 2.91
N LEU A 11 5.17 -6.34 2.39
CA LEU A 11 4.50 -7.60 2.67
C LEU A 11 4.61 -7.98 4.15
N LYS A 12 5.75 -7.71 4.79
CA LYS A 12 5.91 -7.89 6.24
C LYS A 12 4.99 -6.96 7.04
N LEU A 13 4.89 -5.68 6.66
CA LEU A 13 3.95 -4.74 7.29
C LEU A 13 2.50 -5.21 7.15
N HIS A 14 2.14 -5.67 5.95
CA HIS A 14 0.82 -6.22 5.66
C HIS A 14 0.50 -7.43 6.53
N ARG A 15 1.45 -8.34 6.71
CA ARG A 15 1.32 -9.47 7.63
C ARG A 15 1.07 -9.00 9.07
N ILE A 16 1.90 -8.09 9.59
CA ILE A 16 1.75 -7.54 10.96
C ILE A 16 0.37 -6.93 11.17
N ALA A 17 -0.13 -6.16 10.19
CA ALA A 17 -1.46 -5.55 10.25
C ALA A 17 -2.62 -6.57 10.33
N ASN A 18 -2.38 -7.82 9.92
CA ASN A 18 -3.35 -8.93 9.94
C ASN A 18 -3.14 -9.92 11.10
N GLU A 19 -2.10 -9.80 11.91
CA GLU A 19 -1.82 -10.75 13.00
C GLU A 19 -2.87 -10.73 14.11
N ARG A 20 -3.51 -9.57 14.33
CA ARG A 20 -4.55 -9.35 15.33
C ARG A 20 -5.31 -8.05 15.04
N ASP A 21 -6.39 -7.82 15.78
CA ASP A 21 -7.05 -6.52 15.80
C ASP A 21 -6.27 -5.54 16.69
N TRP A 22 -5.54 -4.66 16.02
CA TRP A 22 -4.75 -3.63 16.67
C TRP A 22 -5.59 -2.39 16.95
N LYS A 23 -5.17 -1.62 17.96
CA LYS A 23 -5.52 -0.20 18.00
C LYS A 23 -4.64 0.54 17.00
N PRO A 24 -5.15 1.51 16.20
CA PRO A 24 -4.39 2.13 15.11
C PRO A 24 -3.03 2.71 15.53
N TRP A 25 -2.96 3.38 16.69
CA TRP A 25 -1.70 3.95 17.20
C TRP A 25 -0.67 2.90 17.63
N ILE A 26 -1.13 1.75 18.11
CA ILE A 26 -0.25 0.62 18.45
C ILE A 26 0.29 0.03 17.16
N LEU A 27 -0.57 -0.23 16.17
CA LEU A 27 -0.14 -0.73 14.87
C LEU A 27 0.87 0.23 14.23
N GLN A 28 0.61 1.54 14.23
CA GLN A 28 1.55 2.52 13.70
C GLN A 28 2.92 2.44 14.38
N SER A 29 2.94 2.27 15.70
CA SER A 29 4.19 2.14 16.46
C SER A 29 4.94 0.86 16.10
N GLU A 30 4.24 -0.28 15.93
CA GLU A 30 4.86 -1.55 15.53
C GLU A 30 5.36 -1.53 14.08
N LEU A 31 4.58 -0.98 13.16
CA LEU A 31 4.97 -0.88 11.75
C LEU A 31 6.21 0.01 11.57
N LYS A 32 6.31 1.12 12.32
CA LYS A 32 7.47 2.02 12.29
C LYS A 32 8.78 1.38 12.77
N LYS A 33 8.72 0.37 13.65
CA LYS A 33 9.92 -0.41 14.05
C LYS A 33 10.50 -1.22 12.89
N VAL A 34 9.67 -1.55 11.89
CA VAL A 34 10.06 -2.35 10.73
C VAL A 34 10.41 -1.49 9.52
N CYS A 35 9.70 -0.37 9.33
CA CYS A 35 9.81 0.51 8.18
C CYS A 35 9.52 1.95 8.62
N GLU A 36 10.56 2.78 8.67
CA GLU A 36 10.44 4.19 9.11
C GLU A 36 9.61 5.05 8.14
N GLU A 37 9.49 4.59 6.89
CA GLU A 37 8.69 5.19 5.83
C GLU A 37 7.17 5.16 6.13
N VAL A 38 6.73 4.44 7.17
CA VAL A 38 5.34 4.42 7.64
C VAL A 38 5.00 5.76 8.27
N ILE A 39 4.12 6.54 7.62
CA ILE A 39 3.74 7.87 8.09
C ILE A 39 2.45 7.87 8.92
N SER A 40 1.51 6.97 8.62
CA SER A 40 0.20 6.93 9.28
C SER A 40 -0.47 5.57 9.16
N VAL A 41 -1.35 5.29 10.12
CA VAL A 41 -2.29 4.16 10.10
C VAL A 41 -3.70 4.72 10.31
N GLY A 42 -4.65 4.30 9.47
CA GLY A 42 -6.06 4.67 9.59
C GLY A 42 -6.82 3.80 10.58
N ASP A 43 -8.03 4.21 10.94
CA ASP A 43 -8.92 3.43 11.82
C ASP A 43 -9.32 2.07 11.20
N ASP A 44 -9.31 1.99 9.87
CA ASP A 44 -9.49 0.74 9.11
C ASP A 44 -8.23 -0.14 9.07
N LEU A 45 -7.20 0.22 9.84
CA LEU A 45 -5.89 -0.42 9.93
C LEU A 45 -5.14 -0.50 8.59
N SER A 46 -5.56 0.33 7.62
CA SER A 46 -4.74 0.61 6.44
C SER A 46 -3.54 1.47 6.83
N PHE A 47 -2.39 1.25 6.20
CA PHE A 47 -1.16 1.98 6.50
C PHE A 47 -0.67 2.74 5.27
N THR A 48 -0.08 3.92 5.51
CA THR A 48 0.47 4.78 4.48
C THR A 48 1.99 4.82 4.59
N LEU A 49 2.69 4.64 3.46
CA LEU A 49 4.12 4.77 3.33
C LEU A 49 4.48 5.98 2.48
N ARG A 50 5.61 6.62 2.77
CA ARG A 50 6.21 7.68 1.96
C ARG A 50 7.53 7.20 1.35
N PHE A 51 7.64 7.30 0.04
CA PHE A 51 8.86 6.99 -0.71
C PHE A 51 9.65 8.25 -1.03
N ASP A 52 10.93 8.09 -1.37
CA ASP A 52 11.77 9.21 -1.83
C ASP A 52 11.42 9.64 -3.26
N LYS A 53 11.02 8.67 -4.08
CA LYS A 53 10.68 8.83 -5.50
C LYS A 53 9.17 8.88 -5.70
N LYS A 54 8.76 9.52 -6.79
CA LYS A 54 7.35 9.56 -7.21
C LYS A 54 6.93 8.18 -7.69
N LEU A 55 5.79 7.71 -7.18
CA LEU A 55 5.16 6.47 -7.57
C LEU A 55 4.21 6.71 -8.74
N VAL A 56 4.25 5.83 -9.73
CA VAL A 56 3.33 5.81 -10.86
C VAL A 56 2.67 4.45 -10.93
N VAL A 57 1.37 4.45 -11.23
CA VAL A 57 0.56 3.24 -11.29
C VAL A 57 0.20 2.91 -12.74
N ASP A 58 0.39 1.65 -13.14
CA ASP A 58 -0.23 1.12 -14.35
C ASP A 58 -1.70 0.75 -14.08
N GLU A 59 -2.58 1.71 -14.36
CA GLU A 59 -4.02 1.56 -14.19
C GLU A 59 -4.62 0.45 -15.04
N LYS A 60 -4.06 0.17 -16.24
CA LYS A 60 -4.58 -0.88 -17.11
C LYS A 60 -4.33 -2.25 -16.50
N LEU A 61 -3.17 -2.46 -15.89
CA LEU A 61 -2.86 -3.70 -15.18
C LEU A 61 -3.77 -3.90 -13.97
N LEU A 62 -3.96 -2.87 -13.14
CA LEU A 62 -4.86 -2.97 -11.99
C LEU A 62 -6.30 -3.28 -12.39
N THR A 63 -6.80 -2.62 -13.44
CA THR A 63 -8.16 -2.88 -13.95
C THR A 63 -8.30 -4.31 -14.49
N LYS A 64 -7.29 -4.84 -15.18
CA LYS A 64 -7.28 -6.26 -15.62
C LYS A 64 -7.30 -7.26 -14.46
N MET A 65 -6.75 -6.89 -13.31
CA MET A 65 -6.83 -7.69 -12.08
C MET A 65 -8.17 -7.56 -11.33
N GLY A 66 -9.15 -6.86 -11.91
CA GLY A 66 -10.47 -6.65 -11.31
C GLY A 66 -10.53 -5.49 -10.32
N ALA A 67 -9.53 -4.61 -10.28
CA ALA A 67 -9.62 -3.39 -9.48
C ALA A 67 -10.60 -2.41 -10.13
N LYS A 68 -11.42 -1.74 -9.31
CA LYS A 68 -12.24 -0.61 -9.71
C LYS A 68 -11.60 0.68 -9.21
N LYS A 69 -11.37 1.63 -10.11
CA LYS A 69 -10.91 2.96 -9.71
C LYS A 69 -11.98 3.63 -8.84
N THR A 70 -11.54 4.21 -7.73
CA THR A 70 -12.42 4.84 -6.74
C THR A 70 -11.77 6.12 -6.21
N ARG A 71 -12.54 6.89 -5.44
CA ARG A 71 -12.04 8.09 -4.74
C ARG A 71 -11.85 7.74 -3.27
N LEU A 72 -10.64 7.97 -2.75
CA LEU A 72 -10.32 7.75 -1.35
C LEU A 72 -9.55 8.95 -0.83
N TYR A 73 -10.23 9.96 -0.27
CA TYR A 73 -9.57 11.18 0.17
C TYR A 73 -8.42 10.89 1.17
N PRO A 74 -7.23 11.52 1.02
CA PRO A 74 -6.85 12.54 0.04
C PRO A 74 -6.31 11.99 -1.30
N PHE A 75 -6.28 10.68 -1.52
CA PHE A 75 -5.75 10.01 -2.71
C PHE A 75 -6.74 10.06 -3.89
N ARG A 76 -6.26 10.54 -5.05
CA ARG A 76 -7.08 10.59 -6.27
C ARG A 76 -6.97 9.30 -7.06
N ASN A 77 -5.81 8.62 -7.00
CA ASN A 77 -5.63 7.31 -7.61
C ASN A 77 -5.76 6.21 -6.56
N ALA A 78 -7.00 5.79 -6.31
CA ALA A 78 -7.31 4.66 -5.46
C ALA A 78 -7.97 3.55 -6.28
N TYR A 79 -7.58 2.31 -5.99
CA TYR A 79 -8.00 1.11 -6.72
C TYR A 79 -8.52 0.11 -5.69
N ARG A 80 -9.83 -0.14 -5.74
CA ARG A 80 -10.52 -1.05 -4.82
C ARG A 80 -10.69 -2.41 -5.47
N PHE A 81 -10.36 -3.46 -4.74
CA PHE A 81 -10.61 -4.84 -5.12
C PHE A 81 -11.84 -5.36 -4.39
N GLU A 82 -12.19 -6.63 -4.61
CA GLU A 82 -13.24 -7.31 -3.84
C GLU A 82 -12.98 -7.22 -2.32
N ARG A 83 -11.71 -7.38 -1.91
CA ARG A 83 -11.24 -7.16 -0.55
C ARG A 83 -10.04 -6.21 -0.56
N GLY A 84 -10.14 -5.15 0.24
CA GLY A 84 -9.10 -4.15 0.38
C GLY A 84 -8.97 -3.20 -0.82
N PHE A 85 -7.97 -2.34 -0.73
CA PHE A 85 -7.65 -1.34 -1.74
C PHE A 85 -6.15 -1.00 -1.66
N ILE A 86 -5.68 -0.39 -2.74
CA ILE A 86 -4.40 0.32 -2.77
C ILE A 86 -4.64 1.72 -3.32
N ALA A 87 -4.01 2.72 -2.73
CA ALA A 87 -4.08 4.09 -3.21
C ALA A 87 -2.68 4.67 -3.34
N VAL A 88 -2.42 5.40 -4.42
CA VAL A 88 -1.11 5.96 -4.75
C VAL A 88 -1.27 7.42 -5.16
N GLU A 89 -0.50 8.31 -4.55
CA GLU A 89 -0.52 9.73 -4.89
C GLU A 89 0.85 10.33 -4.64
N GLY A 90 1.48 10.89 -5.69
CA GLY A 90 2.82 11.46 -5.58
C GLY A 90 3.84 10.44 -5.06
N LYS A 91 4.31 10.63 -3.83
CA LYS A 91 5.30 9.78 -3.16
C LYS A 91 4.67 8.81 -2.14
N PHE A 92 3.35 8.78 -2.05
CA PHE A 92 2.63 8.07 -1.01
C PHE A 92 1.91 6.85 -1.57
N VAL A 93 1.95 5.74 -0.84
CA VAL A 93 1.08 4.59 -1.06
C VAL A 93 0.33 4.27 0.23
N ARG A 94 -0.97 4.04 0.13
CA ARG A 94 -1.80 3.55 1.22
C ARG A 94 -2.33 2.18 0.87
N ILE A 95 -2.18 1.24 1.80
CA ILE A 95 -2.49 -0.18 1.59
C ILE A 95 -3.49 -0.60 2.66
N SER A 96 -4.62 -1.16 2.22
CA SER A 96 -5.57 -1.80 3.13
C SER A 96 -5.02 -3.12 3.65
N ARG A 97 -5.19 -3.40 4.96
CA ARG A 97 -4.85 -4.71 5.53
C ARG A 97 -5.66 -5.87 4.94
N ASN A 98 -6.83 -5.58 4.35
CA ASN A 98 -7.71 -6.61 3.80
C ASN A 98 -7.38 -6.96 2.35
N LEU A 99 -6.32 -6.37 1.77
CA LEU A 99 -5.89 -6.71 0.42
C LEU A 99 -5.25 -8.10 0.43
N ASP A 100 -5.55 -8.92 -0.58
CA ASP A 100 -4.91 -10.22 -0.69
C ASP A 100 -3.38 -10.09 -0.84
N ALA A 101 -2.61 -10.91 -0.13
CA ALA A 101 -1.16 -10.78 -0.06
C ALA A 101 -0.46 -11.08 -1.39
N GLU A 102 -0.95 -12.08 -2.14
CA GLU A 102 -0.42 -12.42 -3.46
C GLU A 102 -0.75 -11.31 -4.48
N LYS A 103 -1.96 -10.75 -4.42
CA LYS A 103 -2.31 -9.57 -5.21
C LYS A 103 -1.43 -8.37 -4.84
N LEU A 104 -1.23 -8.09 -3.56
CA LEU A 104 -0.38 -7.00 -3.10
C LEU A 104 1.04 -7.15 -3.65
N LYS A 105 1.64 -8.34 -3.50
CA LYS A 105 2.98 -8.64 -4.05
C LYS A 105 3.02 -8.37 -5.55
N TRP A 106 2.07 -8.92 -6.30
CA TRP A 106 2.01 -8.73 -7.75
C TRP A 106 1.91 -7.24 -8.13
N ILE A 107 1.08 -6.47 -7.43
CA ILE A 107 0.90 -5.03 -7.67
C ILE A 107 2.21 -4.27 -7.46
N LEU A 108 2.92 -4.57 -6.37
CA LEU A 108 4.20 -3.91 -6.05
C LEU A 108 5.29 -4.27 -7.06
N GLU A 109 5.31 -5.51 -7.57
CA GLU A 109 6.28 -5.97 -8.56
C GLU A 109 6.03 -5.40 -9.96
N ARG A 110 4.76 -5.25 -10.37
CA ARG A 110 4.41 -5.05 -11.78
C ARG A 110 3.60 -3.79 -12.08
N ALA A 111 2.81 -3.31 -11.14
CA ALA A 111 1.85 -2.22 -11.38
C ALA A 111 2.26 -0.89 -10.76
N ILE A 112 3.29 -0.86 -9.90
CA ILE A 112 3.81 0.37 -9.31
C ILE A 112 5.28 0.56 -9.66
N ASP A 113 5.61 1.73 -10.19
CA ASP A 113 6.97 2.09 -10.55
C ASP A 113 7.41 3.39 -9.87
N CYS A 114 8.71 3.48 -9.54
CA CYS A 114 9.37 4.67 -9.04
C CYS A 114 9.96 5.44 -10.23
N LYS A 115 9.35 6.55 -10.63
CA LYS A 115 9.98 7.44 -11.62
C LYS A 115 10.99 8.36 -10.93
N GLN A 116 12.18 8.48 -11.54
CA GLN A 116 13.06 9.61 -11.27
C GLN A 116 12.39 10.86 -11.87
N GLU A 117 12.28 11.93 -11.08
CA GLU A 117 11.95 13.26 -11.59
C GLU A 117 13.15 13.82 -12.35
#